data_AF-A0AB38P9J6-F1
#
_entry.id   AF-A0AB38P9J6-F1
#
_cell.length_a   1.000
_cell.length_b   1.000
_cell.length_c   1.000
_cell.angle_alpha   90.00
_cell.angle_beta   90.00
_cell.angle_gamma   90.00
#
_symmetry.space_group_name_H-M   'P 1'
#
loop_
_entity.id
_entity.type
_entity.pdbx_description
1 polymer ?
#
loop_
_entity_poly.entity_id
_entity_poly.type
_entity_poly.pdbx_seq_one_letter_code
_entity_poly.pdbx_strand_id
1 'polypeptide(L)'
;MAKQHKLEILLAWLEDNIECGTSIQFTDGVDSEAMLPAVRGAVELLNMPKAKRDAPPWGEYWHTKAAPSLEMRKDEAEVWNTAQQFVSNKLKGGAA
;
A
#
# COMPACT_ATOMS: atom_id res chain seq x y z
N MET A 1 -13.06 8.99 0.67
CA MET A 1 -13.01 7.81 -0.23
C MET A 1 -12.47 8.13 -1.65
N ALA A 2 -12.07 9.37 -1.98
CA ALA A 2 -11.71 9.75 -3.36
C ALA A 2 -10.20 9.65 -3.74
N LYS A 3 -9.28 9.60 -2.78
CA LYS A 3 -7.82 9.60 -3.07
C LYS A 3 -7.27 8.23 -3.48
N GLN A 4 -7.84 7.15 -2.95
CA GLN A 4 -7.38 5.78 -3.22
C GLN A 4 -7.48 5.45 -4.71
N HIS A 5 -8.59 5.85 -5.37
CA HIS A 5 -8.75 5.70 -6.81
C HIS A 5 -7.75 6.50 -7.65
N LYS A 6 -7.32 7.70 -7.22
CA LYS A 6 -6.46 8.55 -8.07
C LYS A 6 -5.06 7.99 -8.25
N LEU A 7 -4.49 7.41 -7.18
CA LEU A 7 -3.17 6.77 -7.26
C LEU A 7 -3.22 5.44 -8.01
N GLU A 8 -4.30 4.67 -7.86
CA GLU A 8 -4.52 3.45 -8.63
C GLU A 8 -4.68 3.74 -10.14
N ILE A 9 -5.39 4.82 -10.50
CA ILE A 9 -5.50 5.30 -11.88
C ILE A 9 -4.13 5.76 -12.41
N LEU A 10 -3.37 6.52 -11.61
CA LEU A 10 -2.03 6.98 -12.00
C LEU A 10 -1.08 5.78 -12.21
N LEU A 11 -1.14 4.77 -11.33
CA LEU A 11 -0.34 3.55 -11.46
C LEU A 11 -0.65 2.83 -12.78
N ALA A 12 -1.93 2.57 -13.06
CA ALA A 12 -2.36 1.91 -14.28
C ALA A 12 -1.94 2.70 -15.54
N TRP A 13 -2.04 4.03 -15.50
CA TRP A 13 -1.62 4.87 -16.61
C TRP A 13 -0.10 4.83 -16.84
N LEU A 14 0.71 4.79 -15.78
CA LEU A 14 2.17 4.68 -15.90
C LEU A 14 2.59 3.32 -16.46
N GLU A 15 1.97 2.24 -15.99
CA GLU A 15 2.25 0.88 -16.47
C GLU A 15 1.91 0.73 -17.96
N ASP A 16 0.74 1.23 -18.38
CA ASP A 16 0.29 1.20 -19.79
C ASP A 16 1.22 1.98 -20.73
N ASN A 17 1.72 3.15 -20.28
CA ASN A 17 2.67 3.93 -21.09
C ASN A 17 3.99 3.17 -21.31
N ILE A 18 4.54 2.61 -20.24
CA ILE A 18 5.79 1.85 -20.32
C ILE A 18 5.61 0.61 -21.22
N GLU A 19 4.48 -0.10 -21.10
CA GLU A 19 4.16 -1.25 -21.95
C GLU A 19 4.02 -0.86 -23.43
N CYS A 20 3.40 0.29 -23.71
CA CYS A 20 3.25 0.82 -25.07
C CYS A 20 4.52 1.48 -25.64
N GLY A 21 5.62 1.53 -24.88
CA GLY A 21 6.85 2.24 -25.29
C GLY A 21 6.69 3.76 -25.37
N THR A 22 5.67 4.31 -24.71
CA THR A 22 5.45 5.75 -24.57
C THR A 22 5.94 6.22 -23.20
N SER A 23 6.34 7.49 -23.10
CA SER A 23 6.85 8.04 -21.84
C SER A 23 6.13 9.33 -21.49
N ILE A 24 5.66 9.41 -20.25
CA ILE A 24 5.12 10.65 -19.69
C ILE A 24 6.28 11.43 -19.07
N GLN A 25 6.41 12.70 -19.41
CA GLN A 25 7.36 13.60 -18.77
C GLN A 25 6.64 14.38 -17.66
N PHE A 26 7.10 14.19 -16.43
CA PHE A 26 6.71 14.98 -15.27
C PHE A 26 7.61 16.22 -15.13
N THR A 27 7.33 17.05 -14.12
CA THR A 27 8.21 18.17 -13.79
C THR A 27 9.60 17.68 -13.39
N ASP A 28 10.60 18.53 -13.55
CA ASP A 28 11.99 18.27 -13.13
C ASP A 28 12.67 17.11 -13.89
N GLY A 29 12.20 16.79 -15.10
CA GLY A 29 12.82 15.78 -15.96
C GLY A 29 12.64 14.34 -15.47
N VAL A 30 11.68 14.11 -14.57
CA VAL A 30 11.29 12.76 -14.13
C VAL A 30 10.33 12.18 -15.15
N ASP A 31 10.63 10.99 -15.66
CA ASP A 31 9.75 10.29 -16.60
C ASP A 31 8.88 9.23 -15.90
N SER A 32 8.04 8.54 -16.68
CA SER A 32 7.16 7.49 -16.20
C SER A 32 7.90 6.30 -15.59
N GLU A 33 9.08 5.93 -16.12
CA GLU A 33 9.88 4.84 -15.59
C GLU A 33 10.45 5.18 -14.22
N ALA A 34 10.95 6.42 -14.05
CA ALA A 34 11.45 6.91 -12.78
C ALA A 34 10.34 7.11 -11.73
N MET A 35 9.12 7.47 -12.16
CA MET A 35 7.97 7.71 -11.27
C MET A 35 7.28 6.41 -10.81
N LEU A 36 7.29 5.36 -11.65
CA LEU A 36 6.53 4.12 -11.42
C LEU A 36 6.80 3.48 -10.03
N PRO A 37 8.04 3.30 -9.56
CA PRO A 37 8.31 2.67 -8.26
C PRO A 37 7.68 3.42 -7.09
N ALA A 38 7.71 4.75 -7.12
CA ALA A 38 7.17 5.59 -6.05
C ALA A 38 5.65 5.50 -5.98
N VAL A 39 4.97 5.55 -7.14
CA VAL A 39 3.51 5.43 -7.21
C VAL A 39 3.05 4.03 -6.81
N ARG A 40 3.75 2.97 -7.25
CA ARG A 40 3.47 1.60 -6.85
C ARG A 40 3.58 1.41 -5.34
N GLY A 41 4.67 1.88 -4.72
CA GLY A 41 4.85 1.81 -3.27
C GLY A 41 3.78 2.59 -2.50
N ALA A 42 3.34 3.74 -3.00
CA ALA A 42 2.25 4.50 -2.39
C ALA A 42 0.89 3.74 -2.44
N VAL A 43 0.59 3.05 -3.54
CA VAL A 43 -0.60 2.20 -3.67
C VAL A 43 -0.52 1.01 -2.73
N GLU A 44 0.63 0.33 -2.64
CA GLU A 44 0.85 -0.79 -1.71
C GLU A 44 0.64 -0.36 -0.25
N LEU A 45 1.18 0.79 0.14
CA LEU A 45 1.01 1.36 1.48
C LEU A 45 -0.45 1.72 1.80
N LEU A 46 -1.19 2.29 0.84
CA LEU A 46 -2.61 2.58 1.01
C LEU A 46 -3.48 1.32 1.13
N ASN A 47 -3.04 0.24 0.50
CA ASN A 47 -3.68 -1.07 0.52
C ASN A 47 -3.10 -2.01 1.59
N MET A 48 -2.24 -1.50 2.49
CA MET A 48 -1.63 -2.28 3.57
C MET A 48 -2.73 -2.95 4.41
N PRO A 49 -2.75 -4.29 4.47
CA PRO A 49 -3.83 -5.05 5.09
C PRO A 49 -3.78 -4.93 6.61
N LYS A 50 -4.95 -4.88 7.26
CA LYS A 50 -5.01 -4.96 8.73
C LYS A 50 -4.75 -6.39 9.19
N ALA A 51 -3.87 -6.57 10.17
CA ALA A 51 -3.66 -7.87 10.82
C ALA A 51 -4.89 -8.26 11.64
N LYS A 52 -5.30 -9.53 11.57
CA LYS A 52 -6.45 -10.10 12.29
C LYS A 52 -6.02 -11.34 13.07
N ARG A 53 -6.58 -11.47 14.27
CA ARG A 53 -6.33 -12.62 15.14
C ARG A 53 -6.95 -13.86 14.52
N ASP A 54 -6.22 -14.96 14.59
CA ASP A 54 -6.72 -16.26 14.16
C ASP A 54 -7.81 -16.82 15.07
N ALA A 55 -8.59 -17.73 14.50
CA ALA A 55 -9.56 -18.50 15.26
C ALA A 55 -8.87 -19.60 16.08
N PRO A 56 -9.46 -20.04 17.21
CA PRO A 56 -8.96 -21.20 17.93
C PRO A 56 -8.77 -22.44 17.02
N PRO A 57 -7.73 -23.27 17.20
CA PRO A 57 -6.75 -23.24 18.31
C PRO A 57 -5.61 -22.23 18.14
N TRP A 58 -5.46 -21.59 16.98
CA TRP A 58 -4.34 -20.70 16.65
C TRP A 58 -4.51 -19.26 17.17
N GLY A 59 -5.35 -19.05 18.20
CA GLY A 59 -5.74 -17.71 18.66
C GLY A 59 -4.62 -16.83 19.23
N GLU A 60 -3.40 -17.37 19.33
CA GLU A 60 -2.17 -16.65 19.69
C GLU A 60 -1.52 -15.95 18.49
N TYR A 61 -1.86 -16.37 17.26
CA TYR A 61 -1.31 -15.85 16.00
C TYR A 61 -2.25 -14.84 15.34
N TRP A 62 -1.63 -13.99 14.51
CA TRP A 62 -2.29 -13.00 13.69
C TRP A 62 -1.81 -13.12 12.26
N HIS A 63 -2.71 -12.93 11.29
CA HIS A 63 -2.37 -12.93 9.87
C HIS A 63 -2.91 -11.68 9.18
N THR A 64 -2.36 -11.39 8.00
CA THR A 64 -3.00 -10.45 7.06
C THR A 64 -3.69 -11.24 5.95
N LYS A 65 -4.89 -10.82 5.53
CA LYS A 65 -5.61 -11.53 4.44
C LYS A 65 -4.84 -11.54 3.11
N ALA A 66 -3.95 -10.57 2.89
CA ALA A 66 -3.16 -10.48 1.66
C ALA A 66 -1.87 -11.33 1.72
N ALA A 67 -1.40 -11.68 2.92
CA ALA A 67 -0.25 -12.56 3.13
C ALA A 67 -0.54 -13.51 4.31
N PRO A 68 -1.37 -14.55 4.09
CA PRO A 68 -1.78 -15.48 5.15
C PRO A 68 -0.63 -16.36 5.67
N SER A 69 0.49 -16.45 4.95
CA SER A 69 1.70 -17.14 5.40
C SER A 69 2.56 -16.32 6.37
N LEU A 70 2.22 -15.04 6.58
CA LEU A 70 2.91 -14.17 7.53
C LEU A 70 2.26 -14.35 8.91
N GLU A 71 2.66 -15.39 9.63
CA GLU A 71 2.28 -15.58 11.02
C GLU A 71 2.96 -14.50 11.87
N MET A 72 2.16 -13.67 12.52
CA MET A 72 2.63 -12.65 13.45
C MET A 72 2.24 -13.01 14.87
N ARG A 73 3.14 -12.77 15.80
CA ARG A 73 2.81 -12.72 17.22
C ARG A 73 2.00 -11.46 17.53
N LYS A 74 1.41 -11.42 18.73
CA LYS A 74 0.55 -10.31 19.16
C LYS A 74 1.26 -8.95 19.10
N ASP A 75 2.48 -8.86 19.59
CA ASP A 75 3.32 -7.65 19.60
C ASP A 75 3.68 -7.19 18.18
N GLU A 76 4.05 -8.11 17.30
CA GLU A 76 4.30 -7.82 15.88
C GLU A 76 3.04 -7.29 15.17
N ALA A 77 1.88 -7.89 15.46
CA ALA A 77 0.60 -7.46 14.92
C ALA A 77 0.16 -6.07 15.43
N GLU A 78 0.48 -5.73 16.68
CA GLU A 78 0.25 -4.39 17.25
C GLU A 78 1.10 -3.33 16.54
N VAL A 79 2.38 -3.60 16.33
CA VAL A 79 3.30 -2.70 15.59
C VAL A 79 2.83 -2.55 14.14
N TRP A 80 2.49 -3.66 13.48
CA TRP A 80 1.97 -3.67 12.11
C TRP A 80 0.71 -2.81 11.96
N ASN A 81 -0.28 -3.01 12.83
CA ASN A 81 -1.52 -2.26 12.79
C ASN A 81 -1.31 -0.77 13.12
N THR A 82 -0.36 -0.45 14.01
CA THR A 82 0.02 0.94 14.30
C THR A 82 0.62 1.61 13.07
N ALA A 83 1.52 0.94 12.36
CA ALA A 83 2.09 1.44 11.11
C ALA A 83 1.01 1.63 10.02
N GLN A 84 0.13 0.65 9.85
CA GLN A 84 -1.00 0.70 8.91
C GLN A 84 -1.91 1.90 9.20
N GLN A 85 -2.19 2.17 10.47
CA GLN A 85 -3.00 3.32 10.90
C GLN A 85 -2.28 4.64 10.66
N PHE A 86 -0.98 4.72 10.97
CA PHE A 86 -0.16 5.91 10.71
C PHE A 86 -0.16 6.27 9.22
N VAL A 87 0.11 5.28 8.35
CA VAL A 87 0.09 5.43 6.90
C VAL A 87 -1.29 5.87 6.42
N SER A 88 -2.35 5.20 6.89
CA SER A 88 -3.73 5.56 6.55
C SER A 88 -4.06 7.00 6.94
N ASN A 89 -3.67 7.43 8.14
CA ASN A 89 -3.94 8.79 8.62
C ASN A 89 -3.16 9.83 7.81
N LYS A 90 -1.86 9.63 7.60
CA LYS A 90 -1.01 10.54 6.85
C LYS A 90 -1.43 10.67 5.38
N LEU A 91 -1.72 9.56 4.71
CA LEU A 91 -2.05 9.56 3.28
C LEU A 91 -3.51 9.93 2.99
N LYS A 92 -4.47 9.54 3.86
CA LYS A 92 -5.89 9.88 3.66
C LYS A 92 -6.25 11.28 4.16
N GLY A 93 -5.36 11.95 4.89
CA GLY A 93 -5.54 13.33 5.37
C GLY A 93 -6.36 13.43 6.65
N GLY A 94 -6.23 12.44 7.55
CA GLY A 94 -6.75 12.55 8.90
C GLY A 94 -5.91 13.57 9.69
N ALA A 95 -6.57 14.58 10.26
CA ALA A 95 -5.93 15.53 11.15
C ALA A 95 -5.18 14.78 12.27
N ALA A 96 -3.94 15.19 12.52
CA ALA A 96 -3.23 14.87 13.74
C ALA A 96 -3.92 15.54 14.94
#